data_AF-A0A166JX39-F1
#
_entry.id   AF-A0A166JX39-F1
#
_cell.length_a   1.000
_cell.length_b   1.000
_cell.length_c   1.000
_cell.angle_alpha   90.00
_cell.angle_beta   90.00
_cell.angle_gamma   90.00
#
_symmetry.space_group_name_H-M   'P 1'
#
loop_
_entity.id
_entity.type
_entity.pdbx_description
1 polymer ?
#
loop_
_entity_poly.entity_id
_entity_poly.type
_entity_poly.pdbx_seq_one_letter_code
_entity_poly.pdbx_strand_id
1 'polypeptide(L)'
;MQHTVMSDQVPLSSLRFLPLQAREFHSLPAGFEYQHEISEGSNTTAFDTGIDARDLRRCVVCGMKGGGGLRPGVQRAHIIGRTEDILWGLLKGRGFVPSFAKSVVHEPRNGINLCSVHHVDFDGYRFFIRWVPSLSAFVFINFSQNGSLEQFHGKTVALDPNHSHSPFTAPFLIQEMRTRGFHPWCTDRSIPCPLSPTYTDVDNGGGDGVAGFGGAIDTGVESGGMAGPGGSGGVAGSSSGPSSTGVNQQYLVLGNPFQDPELLESMRRQWQQLPNWKSATVEGLTWEGTAEENAKQYVDLVGVSPH
;
A
#
# COMPACT_ATOMS: atom_id res chain seq x y z
N MET A 1 36.14 -24.87 23.65
CA MET A 1 35.81 -23.45 23.41
C MET A 1 34.63 -23.40 22.46
N GLN A 2 33.43 -23.21 23.02
CA GLN A 2 32.20 -22.99 22.27
C GLN A 2 32.10 -21.49 21.98
N HIS A 3 32.00 -21.10 20.71
CA HIS A 3 31.68 -19.73 20.32
C HIS A 3 30.21 -19.67 19.93
N THR A 4 29.40 -19.16 20.84
CA THR A 4 28.01 -18.76 20.62
C THR A 4 28.01 -17.47 19.83
N VAL A 5 27.51 -17.49 18.59
CA VAL A 5 27.26 -16.26 17.81
C VAL A 5 25.90 -15.73 18.27
N MET A 6 25.92 -14.65 19.06
CA MET A 6 24.70 -13.89 19.37
C MET A 6 24.26 -13.15 18.10
N SER A 7 23.08 -13.50 17.60
CA SER A 7 22.38 -12.75 16.56
C SER A 7 21.64 -11.61 17.24
N ASP A 8 22.07 -10.36 17.01
CA ASP A 8 21.40 -9.16 17.52
C ASP A 8 20.06 -8.98 16.76
N GLN A 9 19.05 -9.72 17.20
CA GLN A 9 17.66 -9.42 16.86
C GLN A 9 17.24 -8.18 17.64
N VAL A 10 16.94 -7.10 16.92
CA VAL A 10 16.29 -5.92 17.48
C VAL A 10 14.83 -6.27 17.78
N PRO A 11 14.39 -6.35 19.04
CA PRO A 11 13.00 -6.71 19.36
C PRO A 11 12.05 -5.59 18.92
N LEU A 12 10.86 -5.96 18.44
CA LEU A 12 9.79 -5.04 17.99
C LEU A 12 9.43 -3.96 19.03
N SER A 13 9.72 -4.19 20.31
CA SER A 13 9.58 -3.24 21.41
C SER A 13 10.49 -1.99 21.31
N SER A 14 11.46 -1.98 20.39
CA SER A 14 12.37 -0.85 20.16
C SER A 14 11.99 0.05 19.00
N LEU A 15 10.91 -0.26 18.27
CA LEU A 15 10.22 0.73 17.44
C LEU A 15 9.61 1.77 18.39
N ARG A 16 10.30 2.90 18.56
CA ARG A 16 9.73 4.08 19.23
C ARG A 16 8.57 4.59 18.39
N PHE A 17 7.37 4.09 18.66
CA PHE A 17 6.14 4.70 18.23
C PHE A 17 6.09 6.07 18.88
N LEU A 18 6.25 7.13 18.08
CA LEU A 18 6.02 8.48 18.57
C LEU A 18 4.59 8.53 19.14
N PRO A 19 4.40 9.03 20.37
CA PRO A 19 3.06 9.29 20.88
C PRO A 19 2.49 10.46 20.08
N LEU A 20 1.83 10.15 18.97
CA LEU A 20 1.10 11.13 18.19
C LEU A 20 -0.20 11.42 18.93
N GLN A 21 -0.37 12.68 19.32
CA GLN A 21 -1.57 13.16 19.98
C GLN A 21 -2.78 12.82 19.11
N ALA A 22 -3.73 12.09 19.69
CA ALA A 22 -5.00 11.81 19.05
C ALA A 22 -5.73 13.13 18.82
N ARG A 23 -5.71 13.66 17.60
CA ARG A 23 -6.83 14.47 17.14
C ARG A 23 -7.94 13.48 16.81
N GLU A 24 -8.81 13.27 17.78
CA GLU A 24 -10.07 12.58 17.57
C GLU A 24 -10.82 13.33 16.47
N PHE A 25 -11.06 12.67 15.33
CA PHE A 25 -12.05 13.16 14.39
C PHE A 25 -13.38 13.19 15.14
N HIS A 26 -13.92 14.39 15.33
CA HIS A 26 -15.23 14.54 15.95
C HIS A 26 -16.25 13.76 15.12
N SER A 27 -16.97 12.85 15.76
CA SER A 27 -18.10 12.16 15.15
C SER A 27 -19.11 13.19 14.67
N LEU A 28 -19.47 13.15 13.39
CA LEU A 28 -20.49 14.03 12.83
C LEU A 28 -21.86 13.78 13.49
N PRO A 29 -22.75 14.79 13.52
CA PRO A 29 -24.12 14.63 13.99
C PRO A 29 -24.86 13.53 13.23
N ALA A 30 -25.74 12.80 13.91
CA ALA A 30 -26.61 11.81 13.28
C ALA A 30 -27.47 12.46 12.17
N GLY A 31 -27.57 11.82 11.00
CA GLY A 31 -28.36 12.29 9.85
C GLY A 31 -27.57 12.62 8.58
N PHE A 32 -26.25 12.69 8.63
CA PHE A 32 -25.37 12.93 7.47
C PHE A 32 -24.76 11.65 6.88
N GLU A 33 -25.32 10.49 7.23
CA GLU A 33 -24.86 9.20 6.76
C GLU A 33 -25.28 8.96 5.32
N TYR A 34 -24.37 8.41 4.51
CA TYR A 34 -24.67 7.94 3.17
C TYR A 34 -25.76 6.86 3.20
N GLN A 35 -27.01 7.24 2.92
CA GLN A 35 -28.17 6.36 2.82
C GLN A 35 -28.89 6.59 1.50
N HIS A 36 -28.25 6.29 0.37
CA HIS A 36 -28.92 6.30 -0.93
C HIS A 36 -28.71 5.00 -1.69
N GLU A 37 -29.82 4.47 -2.21
CA GLU A 37 -29.85 3.45 -3.26
C GLU A 37 -29.44 4.10 -4.59
N ILE A 38 -28.14 4.29 -4.80
CA ILE A 38 -27.62 4.65 -6.13
C ILE A 38 -27.51 3.37 -6.96
N SER A 39 -27.85 3.44 -8.25
CA SER A 39 -27.84 2.28 -9.14
C SER A 39 -26.51 1.50 -9.09
N GLU A 40 -26.61 0.18 -8.94
CA GLU A 40 -25.46 -0.73 -8.82
C GLU A 40 -24.45 -0.57 -9.99
N GLY A 41 -24.96 -0.23 -11.18
CA GLY A 41 -24.14 -0.03 -12.38
C GLY A 41 -23.26 1.22 -12.33
N SER A 42 -23.74 2.33 -11.73
CA SER A 42 -22.95 3.56 -11.60
C SER A 42 -21.80 3.38 -10.60
N ASN A 43 -22.09 2.71 -9.48
CA ASN A 43 -21.10 2.47 -8.43
C ASN A 43 -20.02 1.44 -8.81
N THR A 44 -20.39 0.41 -9.57
CA THR A 44 -19.41 -0.56 -10.09
C THR A 44 -18.42 0.09 -11.06
N THR A 45 -18.92 0.95 -11.94
CA THR A 45 -18.06 1.71 -12.86
C THR A 45 -17.11 2.65 -12.10
N ALA A 46 -17.59 3.30 -11.05
CA ALA A 46 -16.77 4.17 -10.21
C ALA A 46 -15.70 3.39 -9.41
N PHE A 47 -16.01 2.19 -8.93
CA PHE A 47 -15.06 1.29 -8.28
C PHE A 47 -13.93 0.89 -9.25
N ASP A 48 -14.28 0.36 -10.41
CA ASP A 48 -13.29 -0.10 -11.40
C ASP A 48 -12.42 1.05 -11.91
N THR A 49 -13.05 2.20 -12.20
CA THR A 49 -12.34 3.40 -12.67
C THR A 49 -11.39 3.95 -11.60
N GLY A 50 -11.81 3.96 -10.33
CA GLY A 50 -10.98 4.43 -9.22
C GLY A 50 -9.73 3.57 -9.01
N ILE A 51 -9.87 2.25 -9.07
CA ILE A 51 -8.74 1.32 -8.95
C ILE A 51 -7.82 1.43 -10.17
N ASP A 52 -8.38 1.48 -11.38
CA ASP A 52 -7.59 1.61 -12.61
C ASP A 52 -6.76 2.89 -12.67
N ALA A 53 -7.35 4.01 -12.26
CA ALA A 53 -6.67 5.29 -12.21
C ALA A 53 -5.53 5.26 -11.18
N ARG A 54 -5.79 4.74 -9.98
CA ARG A 54 -4.79 4.65 -8.91
C ARG A 54 -3.64 3.69 -9.25
N ASP A 55 -3.97 2.51 -9.75
CA ASP A 55 -2.98 1.43 -10.00
C ASP A 55 -2.43 1.46 -11.43
N LEU A 56 -2.74 2.51 -12.18
CA LEU A 56 -2.27 2.75 -13.56
C LEU A 56 -2.55 1.58 -14.51
N ARG A 57 -3.65 0.85 -14.29
CA ARG A 57 -4.01 -0.40 -15.01
C ARG A 57 -2.88 -1.43 -15.04
N ARG A 58 -2.12 -1.55 -13.95
CA ARG A 58 -1.03 -2.52 -13.80
C ARG A 58 -1.25 -3.40 -12.60
N CYS A 59 -0.69 -4.61 -12.65
CA CYS A 59 -0.55 -5.43 -11.45
C CYS A 59 0.33 -4.70 -10.43
N VAL A 60 -0.20 -4.44 -9.24
CA VAL A 60 0.54 -3.73 -8.18
C VAL A 60 1.75 -4.53 -7.68
N VAL A 61 1.76 -5.85 -7.88
CA VAL A 61 2.87 -6.74 -7.50
C VAL A 61 3.97 -6.74 -8.56
N CYS A 62 3.69 -7.07 -9.82
CA CYS A 62 4.75 -7.28 -10.83
C CYS A 62 4.80 -6.24 -11.96
N GLY A 63 3.91 -5.24 -11.96
CA GLY A 63 3.90 -4.17 -12.96
C GLY A 63 3.36 -4.57 -14.34
N MET A 64 2.91 -5.83 -14.52
CA MET A 64 2.28 -6.28 -15.75
C MET A 64 1.11 -5.37 -16.13
N LYS A 65 1.17 -4.76 -17.31
CA LYS A 65 0.15 -3.84 -17.84
C LYS A 65 -1.09 -4.60 -18.32
N GLY A 66 -2.26 -3.98 -18.20
CA GLY A 66 -3.48 -4.44 -18.85
C GLY A 66 -3.32 -4.40 -20.37
N GLY A 67 -3.35 -5.57 -21.03
CA GLY A 67 -3.42 -5.64 -22.49
C GLY A 67 -4.78 -5.16 -23.02
N GLY A 68 -4.78 -4.44 -24.14
CA GLY A 68 -6.01 -3.96 -24.83
C GLY A 68 -6.79 -5.05 -25.59
N GLY A 69 -6.73 -6.31 -25.16
CA GLY A 69 -7.38 -7.45 -25.81
C GLY A 69 -8.63 -7.97 -25.07
N LEU A 70 -9.26 -9.01 -25.61
CA LEU A 70 -10.49 -9.66 -25.09
C LEU A 70 -10.38 -10.19 -23.65
N ARG A 71 -9.17 -10.36 -23.12
CA ARG A 71 -8.91 -10.64 -21.70
C ARG A 71 -8.04 -9.52 -21.15
N PRO A 72 -8.52 -8.71 -20.20
CA PRO A 72 -7.68 -7.69 -19.60
C PRO A 72 -6.52 -8.39 -18.90
N GLY A 73 -5.29 -7.93 -19.16
CA GLY A 73 -4.08 -8.49 -18.54
C GLY A 73 -4.02 -8.30 -17.01
N VAL A 74 -4.95 -7.51 -16.48
CA VAL A 74 -5.07 -7.14 -15.07
C VAL A 74 -6.54 -7.19 -14.68
N GLN A 75 -6.81 -7.64 -13.45
CA GLN A 75 -8.13 -7.84 -12.87
C GLN A 75 -8.20 -7.05 -11.55
N ARG A 76 -9.39 -6.53 -11.23
CA ARG A 76 -9.65 -5.89 -9.94
C ARG A 76 -9.98 -6.96 -8.92
N ALA A 77 -9.06 -7.18 -7.99
CA ALA A 77 -9.23 -8.05 -6.85
C ALA A 77 -9.85 -7.25 -5.71
N HIS A 78 -10.89 -7.80 -5.08
CA HIS A 78 -11.43 -7.28 -3.82
C HIS A 78 -10.59 -7.84 -2.66
N ILE A 79 -10.17 -7.00 -1.72
CA ILE A 79 -9.38 -7.43 -0.55
C ILE A 79 -10.29 -8.16 0.44
N ILE A 80 -11.40 -7.53 0.82
CA ILE A 80 -12.55 -8.21 1.45
C ILE A 80 -13.51 -8.61 0.34
N GLY A 81 -13.89 -9.88 0.30
CA GLY A 81 -14.69 -10.46 -0.77
C GLY A 81 -16.03 -9.75 -0.98
N ARG A 82 -16.51 -9.77 -2.22
CA ARG A 82 -17.74 -9.07 -2.65
C ARG A 82 -19.00 -9.49 -1.88
N THR A 83 -19.00 -10.71 -1.35
CA THR A 83 -20.12 -11.31 -0.60
C THR A 83 -19.94 -11.20 0.91
N GLU A 84 -18.97 -10.44 1.39
CA GLU A 84 -18.61 -10.34 2.81
C GLU A 84 -19.10 -9.04 3.44
N ASP A 85 -20.35 -8.68 3.14
CA ASP A 85 -21.03 -7.48 3.64
C ASP A 85 -21.13 -7.44 5.17
N ILE A 86 -21.38 -8.59 5.81
CA ILE A 86 -21.41 -8.71 7.27
C ILE A 86 -20.04 -8.36 7.87
N LEU A 87 -18.96 -8.90 7.32
CA LEU A 87 -17.61 -8.61 7.79
C LEU A 87 -17.24 -7.15 7.55
N TRP A 88 -17.59 -6.60 6.38
CA TRP A 88 -17.40 -5.19 6.07
C TRP A 88 -18.13 -4.29 7.08
N GLY A 89 -19.38 -4.61 7.40
CA GLY A 89 -20.17 -3.93 8.43
C GLY A 89 -19.51 -3.99 9.82
N LEU A 90 -18.95 -5.14 10.21
CA LEU A 90 -18.20 -5.28 11.46
C LEU A 90 -16.93 -4.42 11.48
N LEU A 91 -16.18 -4.37 10.38
CA LEU A 91 -14.98 -3.52 10.27
C LEU A 91 -15.34 -2.04 10.40
N LYS A 92 -16.45 -1.60 9.77
CA LYS A 92 -16.99 -0.25 9.91
C LYS A 92 -17.40 0.04 11.35
N GLY A 93 -18.21 -0.83 11.96
CA GLY A 93 -18.72 -0.67 13.33
C GLY A 93 -17.63 -0.69 14.40
N ARG A 94 -16.49 -1.34 14.14
CA ARG A 94 -15.32 -1.35 15.04
C ARG A 94 -14.26 -0.29 14.72
N GLY A 95 -14.52 0.59 13.74
CA GLY A 95 -13.60 1.66 13.38
C GLY A 95 -12.28 1.18 12.75
N PHE A 96 -12.29 0.00 12.13
CA PHE A 96 -11.18 -0.51 11.29
C PHE A 96 -11.29 0.01 9.84
N VAL A 97 -12.51 0.36 9.42
CA VAL A 97 -12.85 1.03 8.16
C VAL A 97 -13.73 2.23 8.51
N PRO A 98 -13.69 3.34 7.76
CA PRO A 98 -14.58 4.48 8.00
C PRO A 98 -16.06 4.04 7.98
N SER A 99 -16.86 4.51 8.94
CA SER A 99 -18.31 4.25 8.98
C SER A 99 -19.05 4.76 7.75
N PHE A 100 -18.49 5.75 7.05
CA PHE A 100 -19.03 6.33 5.82
C PHE A 100 -18.47 5.70 4.53
N ALA A 101 -17.53 4.74 4.65
CA ALA A 101 -17.02 4.03 3.47
C ALA A 101 -18.18 3.36 2.69
N LYS A 102 -18.04 3.28 1.37
CA LYS A 102 -19.04 2.68 0.50
C LYS A 102 -19.25 1.19 0.83
N SER A 103 -20.21 0.55 0.17
CA SER A 103 -20.41 -0.90 0.34
C SER A 103 -19.16 -1.68 -0.09
N VAL A 104 -19.03 -2.92 0.41
CA VAL A 104 -17.86 -3.78 0.16
C VAL A 104 -17.53 -3.94 -1.34
N VAL A 105 -18.54 -3.93 -2.20
CA VAL A 105 -18.39 -4.09 -3.66
C VAL A 105 -17.96 -2.80 -4.34
N HIS A 106 -18.32 -1.64 -3.78
CA HIS A 106 -18.22 -0.34 -4.44
C HIS A 106 -17.13 0.58 -3.85
N GLU A 107 -16.49 0.18 -2.76
CA GLU A 107 -15.40 0.93 -2.15
C GLU A 107 -14.08 0.69 -2.90
N PRO A 108 -13.54 1.64 -3.70
CA PRO A 108 -12.28 1.45 -4.42
C PRO A 108 -11.09 1.18 -3.49
N ARG A 109 -11.16 1.63 -2.24
CA ARG A 109 -10.16 1.35 -1.20
C ARG A 109 -10.22 -0.10 -0.67
N ASN A 110 -11.22 -0.88 -1.08
CA ASN A 110 -11.32 -2.33 -0.86
C ASN A 110 -10.82 -3.15 -2.06
N GLY A 111 -10.17 -2.55 -3.06
CA GLY A 111 -9.67 -3.31 -4.20
C GLY A 111 -8.29 -2.89 -4.68
N ILE A 112 -7.65 -3.78 -5.42
CA ILE A 112 -6.34 -3.61 -6.05
C ILE A 112 -6.31 -4.29 -7.42
N ASN A 113 -5.47 -3.78 -8.32
CA ASN A 113 -5.22 -4.39 -9.61
C ASN A 113 -4.14 -5.48 -9.52
N LEU A 114 -4.49 -6.70 -9.96
CA LEU A 114 -3.59 -7.86 -10.01
C LEU A 114 -3.62 -8.52 -11.39
N CYS A 115 -2.50 -9.04 -11.88
CA CYS A 115 -2.55 -9.93 -13.05
C CYS A 115 -3.23 -11.25 -12.67
N SER A 116 -3.68 -12.03 -13.66
CA SER A 116 -4.40 -13.29 -13.41
C SER A 116 -3.64 -14.25 -12.48
N VAL A 117 -2.31 -14.31 -12.59
CA VAL A 117 -1.48 -15.16 -11.73
C VAL A 117 -1.51 -14.66 -10.28
N HIS A 118 -1.18 -13.39 -10.04
CA HIS A 118 -1.17 -12.85 -8.69
C HIS A 118 -2.57 -12.77 -8.07
N HIS A 119 -3.62 -12.61 -8.87
CA HIS A 119 -4.99 -12.65 -8.36
C HIS A 119 -5.35 -14.04 -7.84
N VAL A 120 -5.05 -15.10 -8.60
CA VAL A 120 -5.25 -16.48 -8.15
C VAL A 120 -4.42 -16.79 -6.91
N ASP A 121 -3.17 -16.33 -6.86
CA ASP A 121 -2.31 -16.54 -5.69
C ASP A 121 -2.80 -15.73 -4.46
N PHE A 122 -3.39 -14.55 -4.67
CA PHE A 122 -3.97 -13.71 -3.61
C PHE A 122 -5.23 -14.36 -3.02
N ASP A 123 -6.18 -14.77 -3.87
CA ASP A 123 -7.41 -15.46 -3.45
C ASP A 123 -7.12 -16.84 -2.85
N GLY A 124 -6.07 -17.51 -3.34
CA GLY A 124 -5.56 -18.77 -2.82
C GLY A 124 -4.70 -18.63 -1.57
N TYR A 125 -4.65 -17.44 -0.95
CA TYR A 125 -3.96 -17.17 0.30
C TYR A 125 -2.46 -17.51 0.32
N ARG A 126 -1.78 -17.41 -0.82
CA ARG A 126 -0.35 -17.76 -0.93
C ARG A 126 0.59 -16.66 -0.45
N PHE A 127 0.11 -15.43 -0.44
CA PHE A 127 0.82 -14.27 0.08
C PHE A 127 -0.17 -13.28 0.69
N PHE A 128 0.36 -12.34 1.46
CA PHE A 128 -0.40 -11.17 1.88
C PHE A 128 0.42 -9.90 1.66
N ILE A 129 -0.26 -8.77 1.66
CA ILE A 129 0.35 -7.44 1.60
C ILE A 129 0.20 -6.81 2.99
N ARG A 130 1.26 -6.23 3.54
CA ARG A 130 1.23 -5.57 4.85
C ARG A 130 1.61 -4.10 4.74
N TRP A 131 0.80 -3.22 5.32
CA TRP A 131 1.20 -1.84 5.60
C TRP A 131 2.23 -1.79 6.73
N VAL A 132 3.38 -1.17 6.48
CA VAL A 132 4.46 -1.00 7.46
C VAL A 132 4.63 0.51 7.76
N PRO A 133 4.10 1.00 8.90
CA PRO A 133 4.08 2.44 9.20
C PRO A 133 5.47 3.09 9.23
N SER A 134 6.48 2.42 9.78
CA SER A 134 7.85 2.94 9.88
C SER A 134 8.51 3.18 8.52
N LEU A 135 8.03 2.51 7.48
CA LEU A 135 8.55 2.59 6.12
C LEU A 135 7.60 3.36 5.20
N SER A 136 6.42 3.73 5.71
CA SER A 136 5.34 4.33 4.93
C SER A 136 5.09 3.58 3.62
N ALA A 137 5.05 2.23 3.67
CA ALA A 137 4.96 1.40 2.47
C ALA A 137 4.11 0.14 2.67
N PHE A 138 3.51 -0.34 1.57
CA PHE A 138 2.91 -1.66 1.48
C PHE A 138 3.95 -2.69 1.04
N VAL A 139 4.09 -3.78 1.78
CA VAL A 139 5.12 -4.80 1.57
C VAL A 139 4.49 -6.12 1.21
N PHE A 140 5.02 -6.78 0.18
CA PHE A 140 4.60 -8.12 -0.23
C PHE A 140 5.27 -9.18 0.65
N ILE A 141 4.48 -10.08 1.24
CA ILE A 141 4.98 -11.16 2.10
C ILE A 141 4.58 -12.52 1.52
N ASN A 142 5.57 -13.21 0.94
CA ASN A 142 5.45 -14.62 0.57
C ASN A 142 5.39 -15.53 1.81
N PHE A 143 4.23 -15.61 2.46
CA PHE A 143 4.07 -16.42 3.68
C PHE A 143 4.01 -17.92 3.38
N SER A 144 3.44 -18.32 2.24
CA SER A 144 3.37 -19.73 1.82
C SER A 144 4.72 -20.33 1.42
N GLN A 145 5.77 -19.52 1.32
CA GLN A 145 7.10 -19.92 0.87
C GLN A 145 7.10 -20.54 -0.53
N ASN A 146 6.19 -20.05 -1.39
CA ASN A 146 6.11 -20.53 -2.76
C ASN A 146 7.31 -20.02 -3.57
N GLY A 147 8.04 -20.92 -4.23
CA GLY A 147 9.22 -20.61 -5.03
C GLY A 147 9.00 -19.55 -6.11
N SER A 148 7.81 -19.50 -6.74
CA SER A 148 7.52 -18.49 -7.77
C SER A 148 7.35 -17.07 -7.23
N LEU A 149 7.07 -16.94 -5.92
CA LEU A 149 6.80 -15.68 -5.24
C LEU A 149 8.01 -15.16 -4.44
N GLU A 150 9.09 -15.93 -4.33
CA GLU A 150 10.29 -15.56 -3.57
C GLU A 150 10.89 -14.24 -4.03
N GLN A 151 10.89 -13.98 -5.34
CA GLN A 151 11.41 -12.74 -5.92
C GLN A 151 10.66 -11.48 -5.47
N PHE A 152 9.47 -11.60 -4.88
CA PHE A 152 8.65 -10.49 -4.39
C PHE A 152 8.68 -10.36 -2.86
N HIS A 153 9.14 -11.38 -2.13
CA HIS A 153 9.15 -11.37 -0.67
C HIS A 153 9.95 -10.19 -0.11
N GLY A 154 9.33 -9.40 0.76
CA GLY A 154 9.96 -8.23 1.38
C GLY A 154 10.13 -7.03 0.46
N LYS A 155 9.49 -7.02 -0.72
CA LYS A 155 9.52 -5.88 -1.64
C LYS A 155 8.31 -4.96 -1.47
N THR A 156 8.47 -3.68 -1.74
CA THR A 156 7.34 -2.73 -1.73
C THR A 156 6.46 -2.92 -2.95
N VAL A 157 5.17 -3.07 -2.72
CA VAL A 157 4.12 -3.12 -3.75
C VAL A 157 3.92 -1.71 -4.32
N ALA A 158 3.58 -1.62 -5.61
CA ALA A 158 3.30 -0.36 -6.29
C ALA A 158 1.92 0.22 -5.90
N LEU A 159 1.79 0.63 -4.64
CA LEU A 159 0.65 1.34 -4.08
C LEU A 159 1.15 2.61 -3.40
N ASP A 160 0.64 3.77 -3.82
CA ASP A 160 0.93 5.04 -3.16
C ASP A 160 0.12 5.16 -1.85
N PRO A 161 0.76 5.23 -0.68
CA PRO A 161 0.06 5.38 0.60
C PRO A 161 -0.59 6.75 0.79
N ASN A 162 -0.14 7.77 0.06
CA ASN A 162 -0.67 9.13 0.17
C ASN A 162 -1.85 9.38 -0.78
N HIS A 163 -2.12 8.44 -1.69
CA HIS A 163 -3.25 8.54 -2.61
C HIS A 163 -4.60 8.52 -1.85
N SER A 164 -5.54 9.40 -2.22
CA SER A 164 -6.86 9.51 -1.59
C SER A 164 -7.71 8.23 -1.68
N HIS A 165 -7.45 7.42 -2.71
CA HIS A 165 -8.02 6.08 -2.90
C HIS A 165 -7.06 4.93 -2.56
N SER A 166 -5.95 5.17 -1.87
CA SER A 166 -5.07 4.10 -1.42
C SER A 166 -5.87 3.05 -0.63
N PRO A 167 -5.60 1.74 -0.79
CA PRO A 167 -6.39 0.73 -0.11
C PRO A 167 -6.39 0.91 1.41
N PHE A 168 -7.51 0.58 2.05
CA PHE A 168 -7.53 0.52 3.49
C PHE A 168 -6.59 -0.58 3.97
N THR A 169 -5.86 -0.28 5.03
CA THR A 169 -4.87 -1.16 5.63
C THR A 169 -5.51 -2.33 6.41
N ALA A 170 -6.67 -2.10 7.04
CA ALA A 170 -7.36 -3.14 7.83
C ALA A 170 -7.85 -4.34 7.00
N PRO A 171 -8.45 -4.17 5.80
CA PRO A 171 -8.71 -5.27 4.87
C PRO A 171 -7.51 -6.19 4.65
N PHE A 172 -6.31 -5.62 4.48
CA PHE A 172 -5.09 -6.42 4.31
C PHE A 172 -4.73 -7.23 5.55
N LEU A 173 -5.03 -6.75 6.77
CA LEU A 173 -4.83 -7.54 7.98
C LEU A 173 -5.75 -8.76 8.04
N ILE A 174 -7.00 -8.63 7.58
CA ILE A 174 -7.90 -9.78 7.48
C ILE A 174 -7.33 -10.79 6.48
N GLN A 175 -6.84 -10.32 5.33
CA GLN A 175 -6.24 -11.20 4.32
C GLN A 175 -4.99 -11.91 4.83
N GLU A 176 -4.17 -11.22 5.63
CA GLU A 176 -3.06 -11.83 6.31
C GLU A 176 -3.49 -12.93 7.28
N MET A 177 -4.53 -12.70 8.10
CA MET A 177 -5.00 -13.73 9.02
C MET A 177 -5.52 -14.97 8.31
N ARG A 178 -6.22 -14.78 7.19
CA ARG A 178 -6.64 -15.90 6.33
C ARG A 178 -5.43 -16.64 5.78
N THR A 179 -4.43 -15.92 5.30
CA THR A 179 -3.17 -16.49 4.81
C THR A 179 -2.44 -17.31 5.88
N ARG A 180 -2.31 -16.77 7.10
CA ARG A 180 -1.73 -17.48 8.22
C ARG A 180 -2.52 -18.73 8.60
N GLY A 181 -3.86 -18.63 8.60
CA GLY A 181 -4.76 -19.75 8.87
C GLY A 181 -4.73 -20.84 7.79
N PHE A 182 -4.53 -20.45 6.52
CA PHE A 182 -4.40 -21.37 5.39
C PHE A 182 -3.05 -22.10 5.37
N HIS A 183 -2.01 -21.49 5.96
CA HIS A 183 -0.66 -22.03 6.06
C HIS A 183 -0.19 -22.17 7.52
N PRO A 184 -0.83 -23.01 8.36
CA PRO A 184 -0.62 -23.02 9.81
C PRO A 184 0.77 -23.50 10.26
N TRP A 185 1.53 -24.14 9.36
CA TRP A 185 2.90 -24.61 9.63
C TRP A 185 4.00 -23.67 9.13
N CYS A 186 3.63 -22.58 8.45
CA CYS A 186 4.58 -21.55 8.03
C CYS A 186 4.86 -20.58 9.18
N THR A 187 6.07 -20.03 9.21
CA THR A 187 6.53 -19.08 10.22
C THR A 187 6.90 -17.74 9.58
N ASP A 188 6.91 -16.69 10.40
CA ASP A 188 7.32 -15.35 9.95
C ASP A 188 8.77 -15.35 9.48
N ARG A 189 8.99 -14.71 8.34
CA ARG A 189 10.30 -14.57 7.71
C ARG A 189 10.79 -13.14 7.81
N SER A 190 12.11 -13.00 7.91
CA SER A 190 12.76 -11.70 7.85
C SER A 190 12.69 -11.11 6.46
N ILE A 191 12.42 -9.80 6.40
CA ILE A 191 12.51 -9.01 5.19
C ILE A 191 13.73 -8.06 5.27
N PRO A 192 14.48 -7.89 4.18
CA PRO A 192 15.64 -7.01 4.17
C PRO A 192 15.22 -5.54 4.29
N CYS A 193 16.01 -4.75 5.00
CA CYS A 193 15.88 -3.30 5.12
C CYS A 193 17.20 -2.63 4.69
N PRO A 194 17.18 -1.60 3.81
CA PRO A 194 16.00 -0.96 3.22
C PRO A 194 15.27 -1.86 2.22
N LEU A 195 13.97 -1.59 2.04
CA LEU A 195 13.14 -2.34 1.08
C LEU A 195 13.48 -1.95 -0.35
N SER A 196 13.45 -2.93 -1.25
CA SER A 196 13.50 -2.70 -2.70
C SER A 196 12.09 -2.68 -3.30
N PRO A 197 11.82 -1.88 -4.34
CA PRO A 197 10.55 -1.96 -5.06
C PRO A 197 10.36 -3.29 -5.77
N THR A 198 9.10 -3.74 -5.91
CA THR A 198 8.80 -4.98 -6.64
C THR A 198 9.18 -4.90 -8.12
N TYR A 199 9.11 -3.71 -8.72
CA TYR A 199 9.62 -3.39 -10.04
C TYR A 199 9.98 -1.91 -10.13
N THR A 200 10.92 -1.55 -11.02
CA THR A 200 11.19 -0.16 -11.38
C THR A 200 10.58 0.13 -12.75
N ASP A 201 9.97 1.30 -12.96
CA ASP A 201 9.41 1.67 -14.27
C ASP A 201 10.47 1.72 -15.39
N VAL A 202 11.76 1.62 -15.03
CA VAL A 202 12.92 1.62 -15.93
C VAL A 202 13.06 0.31 -16.72
N ASP A 203 12.49 -0.80 -16.23
CA ASP A 203 12.70 -2.14 -16.84
C ASP A 203 11.76 -2.44 -18.03
N ASN A 204 10.83 -1.55 -18.36
CA ASN A 204 9.96 -1.68 -19.52
C ASN A 204 10.34 -0.63 -20.57
N GLY A 205 11.31 -0.96 -21.42
CA GLY A 205 11.63 -0.20 -22.63
C GLY A 205 10.38 0.06 -23.47
N GLY A 206 9.95 1.31 -23.49
CA GLY A 206 8.74 1.77 -24.16
C GLY A 206 8.26 3.05 -23.52
N GLY A 207 8.86 4.16 -23.96
CA GLY A 207 8.71 5.49 -23.37
C GLY A 207 7.26 5.90 -23.14
N ASP A 208 6.96 6.20 -21.88
CA ASP A 208 6.26 7.43 -21.54
C ASP A 208 6.74 7.83 -20.15
N GLY A 209 7.41 8.98 -20.08
CA GLY A 209 8.18 9.39 -18.91
C GLY A 209 7.28 9.84 -17.77
N VAL A 210 7.40 9.20 -16.62
CA VAL A 210 7.14 9.86 -15.34
C VAL A 210 8.42 9.73 -14.53
N ALA A 211 9.14 10.85 -14.51
CA ALA A 211 10.34 11.03 -13.70
C ALA A 211 10.00 10.84 -12.21
N GLY A 212 10.97 10.29 -11.49
CA GLY A 212 10.86 9.90 -10.10
C GLY A 212 10.33 11.00 -9.17
N PHE A 213 9.65 10.54 -8.13
CA PHE A 213 9.24 11.36 -7.01
C PHE A 213 10.48 11.85 -6.24
N GLY A 214 10.69 13.16 -6.24
CA GLY A 214 11.40 13.87 -5.17
C GLY A 214 12.66 14.61 -5.59
N GLY A 215 12.53 15.93 -5.79
CA GLY A 215 13.49 16.88 -5.22
C GLY A 215 14.21 17.84 -6.17
N ALA A 216 13.94 19.13 -5.93
CA ALA A 216 14.79 20.30 -6.16
C ALA A 216 14.92 20.84 -7.60
N ILE A 217 14.25 21.99 -7.76
CA ILE A 217 14.48 23.04 -8.72
C ILE A 217 15.92 23.55 -8.51
N ASP A 218 16.71 23.62 -9.57
CA ASP A 218 17.69 24.69 -9.73
C ASP A 218 17.83 25.03 -11.22
N THR A 219 17.27 26.18 -11.56
CA THR A 219 17.53 26.95 -12.76
C THR A 219 19.00 27.38 -12.79
N GLY A 220 19.75 26.89 -13.77
CA GLY A 220 21.11 27.35 -14.07
C GLY A 220 21.42 27.18 -15.55
N VAL A 221 21.40 28.29 -16.26
CA VAL A 221 21.76 28.47 -17.67
C VAL A 221 23.27 28.29 -17.85
N GLU A 222 23.70 27.63 -18.95
CA GLU A 222 24.91 27.87 -19.79
C GLU A 222 25.37 26.53 -20.43
N SER A 223 25.25 26.35 -21.75
CA SER A 223 26.13 26.79 -22.84
C SER A 223 27.09 25.69 -23.32
N GLY A 224 26.76 25.13 -24.49
CA GLY A 224 27.62 24.77 -25.63
C GLY A 224 29.00 24.12 -25.43
N GLY A 225 29.25 23.04 -26.18
CA GLY A 225 30.63 22.62 -26.47
C GLY A 225 30.76 21.27 -27.17
N MET A 226 31.05 21.31 -28.47
CA MET A 226 31.28 20.18 -29.37
C MET A 226 32.62 19.44 -29.16
N ALA A 227 32.64 18.20 -29.66
CA ALA A 227 33.74 17.50 -30.38
C ALA A 227 34.78 16.66 -29.62
N GLY A 228 34.80 15.36 -29.96
CA GLY A 228 35.96 14.76 -30.67
C GLY A 228 36.92 13.86 -29.89
N PRO A 229 37.66 12.94 -30.57
CA PRO A 229 37.77 11.53 -30.17
C PRO A 229 39.20 11.01 -29.95
N GLY A 230 39.31 9.78 -29.42
CA GLY A 230 40.38 8.81 -29.75
C GLY A 230 41.40 8.50 -28.64
N GLY A 231 41.71 7.21 -28.45
CA GLY A 231 42.88 6.76 -27.69
C GLY A 231 42.80 5.35 -27.11
N SER A 232 43.45 4.40 -27.78
CA SER A 232 43.45 2.95 -27.56
C SER A 232 44.37 2.47 -26.41
N GLY A 233 44.01 1.33 -25.80
CA GLY A 233 44.92 0.21 -25.50
C GLY A 233 45.77 0.25 -24.22
N GLY A 234 45.52 -0.71 -23.31
CA GLY A 234 46.44 -1.07 -22.23
C GLY A 234 45.91 -2.22 -21.36
N VAL A 235 46.48 -3.40 -21.52
CA VAL A 235 46.18 -4.63 -20.75
C VAL A 235 47.21 -4.76 -19.62
N ALA A 236 46.76 -5.05 -18.39
CA ALA A 236 47.33 -6.04 -17.44
C ALA A 236 47.06 -5.68 -15.97
N GLY A 237 46.34 -6.58 -15.28
CA GLY A 237 46.86 -7.24 -14.08
C GLY A 237 46.68 -6.60 -12.70
N SER A 238 45.89 -7.29 -11.87
CA SER A 238 46.03 -7.44 -10.40
C SER A 238 45.48 -6.32 -9.50
N SER A 239 44.29 -6.51 -8.93
CA SER A 239 44.07 -7.31 -7.72
C SER A 239 42.69 -6.96 -7.16
N SER A 240 41.71 -7.82 -7.43
CA SER A 240 40.41 -7.80 -6.78
C SER A 240 40.58 -8.24 -5.33
N GLY A 241 40.84 -7.27 -4.44
CA GLY A 241 40.53 -7.45 -3.03
C GLY A 241 39.01 -7.56 -2.86
N PRO A 242 38.50 -8.44 -1.99
CA PRO A 242 37.10 -8.38 -1.61
C PRO A 242 36.92 -7.08 -0.84
N SER A 243 36.29 -6.08 -1.47
CA SER A 243 35.68 -4.98 -0.74
C SER A 243 34.57 -5.58 0.10
N SER A 244 34.92 -6.00 1.32
CA SER A 244 34.01 -6.31 2.40
C SER A 244 33.35 -5.00 2.86
N THR A 245 32.52 -4.43 2.00
CA THR A 245 31.52 -3.46 2.42
C THR A 245 30.41 -4.30 3.04
N GLY A 246 30.64 -4.69 4.30
CA GLY A 246 29.60 -5.25 5.14
C GLY A 246 28.55 -4.17 5.34
N VAL A 247 27.62 -4.06 4.39
CA VAL A 247 26.38 -3.33 4.60
C VAL A 247 25.71 -4.09 5.74
N ASN A 248 25.62 -3.47 6.92
CA ASN A 248 24.82 -3.96 8.03
C ASN A 248 23.36 -4.00 7.56
N GLN A 249 22.98 -5.09 6.88
CA GLN A 249 21.65 -5.28 6.36
C GLN A 249 20.75 -5.52 7.56
N GLN A 250 19.92 -4.52 7.88
CA GLN A 250 18.93 -4.67 8.93
C GLN A 250 17.81 -5.56 8.41
N TYR A 251 17.25 -6.37 9.30
CA TYR A 251 16.13 -7.25 8.98
C TYR A 251 14.93 -6.87 9.85
N LEU A 252 13.75 -6.84 9.23
CA LEU A 252 12.48 -6.65 9.91
C LEU A 252 11.72 -7.98 9.90
N VAL A 253 11.10 -8.34 11.02
CA VAL A 253 10.18 -9.48 11.08
C VAL A 253 8.80 -8.95 11.40
N LEU A 254 7.84 -9.22 10.52
CA LEU A 254 6.46 -8.76 10.67
C LEU A 254 5.62 -9.85 11.34
N GLY A 255 5.54 -9.79 12.67
CA GLY A 255 4.74 -10.72 13.46
C GLY A 255 3.23 -10.60 13.24
N ASN A 256 2.50 -11.58 13.76
CA ASN A 256 1.03 -11.59 13.76
C ASN A 256 0.48 -10.50 14.72
N PRO A 257 -0.18 -9.45 14.21
CA PRO A 257 -0.65 -8.32 15.03
C PRO A 257 -1.87 -8.68 15.87
N PHE A 258 -2.58 -9.78 15.57
CA PHE A 258 -3.73 -10.23 16.35
C PHE A 258 -3.34 -10.95 17.64
N GLN A 259 -2.05 -11.26 17.82
CA GLN A 259 -1.52 -11.77 19.09
C GLN A 259 -1.20 -10.65 20.09
N ASP A 260 -1.22 -9.40 19.64
CA ASP A 260 -0.92 -8.21 20.44
C ASP A 260 -2.05 -7.17 20.30
N PRO A 261 -3.00 -7.14 21.25
CA PRO A 261 -4.12 -6.21 21.21
C PRO A 261 -3.70 -4.73 21.25
N GLU A 262 -2.59 -4.40 21.93
CA GLU A 262 -2.10 -3.02 22.02
C GLU A 262 -1.52 -2.58 20.68
N LEU A 263 -0.77 -3.46 20.02
CA LEU A 263 -0.29 -3.22 18.66
C LEU A 263 -1.47 -3.03 17.71
N LEU A 264 -2.48 -3.91 17.74
CA LEU A 264 -3.64 -3.82 16.85
C LEU A 264 -4.41 -2.50 17.04
N GLU A 265 -4.61 -2.08 18.28
CA GLU A 265 -5.25 -0.81 18.61
C GLU A 265 -4.40 0.40 18.16
N SER A 266 -3.08 0.34 18.33
CA SER A 266 -2.18 1.38 17.86
C SER A 266 -2.21 1.52 16.33
N MET A 267 -2.24 0.40 15.60
CA MET A 267 -2.37 0.37 14.15
C MET A 267 -3.70 0.97 13.71
N ARG A 268 -4.81 0.60 14.37
CA ARG A 268 -6.14 1.15 14.10
C ARG A 268 -6.14 2.67 14.20
N ARG A 269 -5.60 3.24 15.27
CA ARG A 269 -5.49 4.70 15.46
C ARG A 269 -4.65 5.36 14.38
N GLN A 270 -3.56 4.74 13.96
CA GLN A 270 -2.71 5.28 12.88
C GLN A 270 -3.44 5.31 11.54
N TRP A 271 -4.20 4.27 11.20
CA TRP A 271 -4.91 4.22 9.93
C TRP A 271 -5.99 5.29 9.81
N GLN A 272 -6.60 5.68 10.93
CA GLN A 272 -7.58 6.77 10.97
C GLN A 272 -7.00 8.13 10.60
N GLN A 273 -5.68 8.26 10.63
CA GLN A 273 -4.97 9.48 10.24
C GLN A 273 -4.49 9.46 8.78
N LEU A 274 -4.68 8.36 8.05
CA LEU A 274 -4.24 8.24 6.67
C LEU A 274 -5.13 9.08 5.71
N PRO A 275 -4.57 9.62 4.61
CA PRO A 275 -5.33 10.44 3.66
C PRO A 275 -6.56 9.74 3.07
N ASN A 276 -6.46 8.42 2.86
CA ASN A 276 -7.56 7.61 2.34
C ASN A 276 -8.74 7.51 3.31
N TRP A 277 -8.50 7.56 4.63
CA TRP A 277 -9.54 7.59 5.66
C TRP A 277 -10.38 8.86 5.54
N LYS A 278 -9.72 10.02 5.56
CA LYS A 278 -10.37 11.33 5.41
C LYS A 278 -11.15 11.42 4.10
N SER A 279 -10.55 10.97 3.01
CA SER A 279 -11.17 11.00 1.68
C SER A 279 -12.44 10.13 1.64
N ALA A 280 -12.41 8.95 2.23
CA ALA A 280 -13.59 8.08 2.31
C ALA A 280 -14.71 8.68 3.17
N THR A 281 -14.36 9.35 4.27
CA THR A 281 -15.35 10.06 5.08
C THR A 281 -16.02 11.16 4.28
N VAL A 282 -15.26 12.01 3.60
CA VAL A 282 -15.78 13.13 2.78
C VAL A 282 -16.65 12.62 1.61
N GLU A 283 -16.21 11.57 0.91
CA GLU A 283 -16.97 10.96 -0.21
C GLU A 283 -18.25 10.27 0.25
N GLY A 284 -18.26 9.76 1.49
CA GLY A 284 -19.40 9.12 2.11
C GLY A 284 -20.31 10.08 2.88
N LEU A 285 -20.16 11.39 2.74
CA LEU A 285 -21.15 12.33 3.21
C LEU A 285 -22.23 12.54 2.16
N THR A 286 -23.46 12.72 2.64
CA THR A 286 -24.51 13.34 1.85
C THR A 286 -24.21 14.84 1.73
N TRP A 287 -24.33 15.38 0.52
CA TRP A 287 -24.16 16.81 0.22
C TRP A 287 -25.51 17.46 -0.11
N GLU A 288 -26.58 16.93 0.48
CA GLU A 288 -27.92 17.48 0.31
C GLU A 288 -28.10 18.71 1.21
N GLY A 289 -28.60 19.81 0.65
CA GLY A 289 -28.75 21.07 1.36
C GLY A 289 -28.31 22.27 0.52
N THR A 290 -28.27 23.44 1.15
CA THR A 290 -27.78 24.68 0.55
C THR A 290 -26.24 24.65 0.43
N ALA A 291 -25.70 25.51 -0.45
CA ALA A 291 -24.26 25.63 -0.63
C ALA A 291 -23.55 26.04 0.67
N GLU A 292 -24.21 26.86 1.49
CA GLU A 292 -23.72 27.35 2.78
C GLU A 292 -23.70 26.23 3.83
N GLU A 293 -24.71 25.36 3.87
CA GLU A 293 -24.74 24.18 4.75
C GLU A 293 -23.64 23.19 4.40
N ASN A 294 -23.46 22.90 3.11
CA ASN A 294 -22.40 22.05 2.61
C ASN A 294 -20.99 22.64 2.87
N ALA A 295 -20.82 23.95 2.67
CA ALA A 295 -19.55 24.63 2.98
C ALA A 295 -19.22 24.56 4.46
N LYS A 296 -20.20 24.81 5.34
CA LYS A 296 -20.02 24.68 6.79
C LYS A 296 -19.68 23.25 7.19
N GLN A 297 -20.39 22.25 6.66
CA GLN A 297 -20.13 20.83 6.92
C GLN A 297 -18.71 20.42 6.48
N TYR A 298 -18.24 20.91 5.34
CA TYR A 298 -16.88 20.68 4.87
C TYR A 298 -15.84 21.32 5.81
N VAL A 299 -16.04 22.58 6.21
CA VAL A 299 -15.14 23.31 7.12
C VAL A 299 -15.04 22.60 8.47
N ASP A 300 -16.19 22.19 9.04
CA ASP A 300 -16.27 21.49 10.32
C ASP A 300 -15.57 20.11 10.26
N LEU A 301 -15.70 19.38 9.14
CA LEU A 301 -15.08 18.05 8.98
C LEU A 301 -13.58 18.12 8.66
N VAL A 302 -13.19 19.02 7.77
CA VAL A 302 -11.84 19.06 7.18
C VAL A 302 -10.91 19.95 8.01
N GLY A 303 -11.47 20.84 8.84
CA GLY A 303 -10.74 21.72 9.75
C GLY A 303 -10.08 22.90 9.03
N VAL A 304 -10.63 23.33 7.89
CA VAL A 304 -10.08 24.42 7.07
C VAL A 304 -11.00 25.63 7.22
N SER A 305 -10.60 26.65 7.96
CA SER A 305 -11.35 27.90 8.00
C SER A 305 -11.30 28.57 6.63
N PRO A 306 -12.45 28.96 6.05
CA PRO A 306 -12.45 29.77 4.84
C PRO A 306 -11.92 31.17 5.21
N HIS A 307 -10.91 31.62 4.47
CA HIS A 307 -10.44 33.01 4.49
C HIS A 307 -11.31 33.88 3.59
#